data_AF-A0A973HRD6-F1
#
_entry.id   AF-A0A973HRD6-F1
#
_cell.length_a   1.000
_cell.length_b   1.000
_cell.length_c   1.000
_cell.angle_alpha   90.00
_cell.angle_beta   90.00
_cell.angle_gamma   90.00
#
_symmetry.space_group_name_H-M   'P 1'
#
loop_
_entity.id
_entity.type
_entity.pdbx_description
1 polymer ?
#
loop_
_entity_poly.entity_id
_entity_poly.type
_entity_poly.pdbx_seq_one_letter_code
_entity_poly.pdbx_strand_id
1 'polypeptide(L)'
;MNKKPRPPHRVDCTANLKQIGLGLLMYSGDNDGFFPITPSGNNFEPLNRLELLADSKVYGCPFASTLATTARNSNYLYGGSGIRDDITEANTTTLAMDQSGNYPDNLWMHAIFVDGHVEGSKPDGKRTWNSN
;
A
#
# COMPACT_ATOMS: atom_id res chain seq x y z
N MET A 1 -17.08 -8.69 28.50
CA MET A 1 -17.82 -8.91 27.23
C MET A 1 -16.82 -8.89 26.08
N ASN A 2 -16.50 -10.05 25.50
CA ASN A 2 -15.68 -10.10 24.29
C ASN A 2 -16.55 -9.69 23.10
N LYS A 3 -16.31 -8.49 22.53
CA LYS A 3 -16.96 -8.08 21.29
C LYS A 3 -16.50 -9.04 20.18
N LYS A 4 -17.45 -9.68 19.51
CA LYS A 4 -17.18 -10.48 18.30
C LYS A 4 -16.56 -9.53 17.25
N PRO A 5 -15.43 -9.89 16.60
CA PRO A 5 -14.86 -9.06 15.55
C PRO A 5 -15.90 -8.83 14.46
N ARG A 6 -16.05 -7.59 13.99
CA ARG A 6 -16.87 -7.35 12.80
C ARG A 6 -16.18 -7.98 11.59
N PRO A 7 -16.94 -8.50 10.61
CA PRO A 7 -16.35 -8.97 9.37
C PRO A 7 -15.51 -7.86 8.74
N PRO A 8 -14.33 -8.17 8.18
CA PRO A 8 -13.51 -7.19 7.50
C PRO A 8 -14.28 -6.60 6.32
N HIS A 9 -14.17 -5.29 6.10
CA HIS A 9 -14.79 -4.60 4.96
C HIS A 9 -13.72 -4.12 3.97
N ARG A 10 -13.96 -4.24 2.66
CA ARG A 10 -12.90 -3.96 1.65
C ARG A 10 -12.30 -2.56 1.80
N VAL A 11 -13.14 -1.62 2.24
CA VAL A 11 -12.77 -0.23 2.55
C VAL A 11 -11.72 -0.14 3.66
N ASP A 12 -11.59 -1.13 4.54
CA ASP A 12 -10.56 -1.13 5.57
C ASP A 12 -9.16 -1.26 4.93
N CYS A 13 -8.99 -2.14 3.94
CA CYS A 13 -7.72 -2.24 3.21
C CYS A 13 -7.46 -0.99 2.36
N THR A 14 -8.51 -0.36 1.82
CA THR A 14 -8.42 0.95 1.15
C THR A 14 -7.97 2.06 2.12
N ALA A 15 -8.50 2.10 3.34
CA ALA A 15 -8.14 3.10 4.34
C ALA A 15 -6.69 2.94 4.80
N ASN A 16 -6.20 1.71 4.90
CA ASN A 16 -4.80 1.42 5.15
C ASN A 16 -3.91 1.91 4.01
N LEU A 17 -4.25 1.63 2.74
CA LEU A 17 -3.49 2.15 1.60
C LEU A 17 -3.43 3.68 1.58
N LYS A 18 -4.53 4.37 1.92
CA LYS A 18 -4.53 5.84 2.04
C LYS A 18 -3.54 6.34 3.09
N GLN A 19 -3.48 5.69 4.25
CA GLN A 19 -2.51 6.05 5.30
C GLN A 19 -1.07 5.76 4.85
N ILE A 20 -0.83 4.63 4.19
CA ILE A 20 0.48 4.29 3.61
C ILE A 20 0.90 5.33 2.58
N GLY A 21 0.05 5.67 1.62
CA GLY A 21 0.36 6.66 0.59
C GLY A 21 0.57 8.07 1.16
N LEU A 22 -0.20 8.46 2.18
CA LEU A 22 0.07 9.71 2.89
C LEU A 22 1.47 9.72 3.51
N GLY A 23 1.88 8.65 4.18
CA GLY A 23 3.23 8.52 4.73
C GLY A 23 4.32 8.58 3.64
N LEU A 24 4.08 7.97 2.47
CA LEU A 24 4.98 8.04 1.33
C LEU A 24 5.10 9.46 0.75
N LEU A 25 3.99 10.20 0.64
CA LEU A 25 3.99 11.59 0.18
C LEU A 25 4.64 12.54 1.18
N MET A 26 4.47 12.30 2.48
CA MET A 26 5.22 13.03 3.51
C MET A 26 6.72 12.78 3.37
N TYR A 27 7.13 11.53 3.14
CA TYR A 27 8.53 11.20 2.88
C TYR A 27 9.04 11.95 1.64
N SER A 28 8.33 11.91 0.50
CA SER A 28 8.80 12.53 -0.73
C SER A 28 8.97 14.04 -0.59
N GLY A 29 8.05 14.70 0.13
CA GLY A 29 8.15 16.13 0.45
C GLY A 29 9.44 16.51 1.20
N ASP A 30 9.93 15.61 2.05
CA ASP A 30 11.18 15.80 2.81
C ASP A 30 12.44 15.30 2.07
N ASN A 31 12.29 14.64 0.90
CA ASN A 31 13.36 13.95 0.18
C ASN A 31 13.41 14.36 -1.31
N ASP A 32 13.35 15.66 -1.60
CA ASP A 32 13.46 16.24 -2.95
C ASP A 32 12.45 15.66 -3.96
N GLY A 33 11.28 15.23 -3.48
CA GLY A 33 10.22 14.60 -4.26
C GLY A 33 10.44 13.11 -4.53
N PHE A 34 11.48 12.47 -4.00
CA PHE A 34 11.71 11.04 -4.19
C PHE A 34 11.07 10.18 -3.12
N PHE A 35 10.38 9.12 -3.54
CA PHE A 35 9.91 8.09 -2.63
C PHE A 35 11.07 7.18 -2.16
N PRO A 36 10.92 6.51 -0.99
CA PRO A 36 12.01 5.76 -0.37
C PRO A 36 12.59 4.66 -1.26
N ILE A 37 13.92 4.59 -1.38
CA ILE A 37 14.58 3.45 -2.04
C ILE A 37 14.68 2.30 -1.04
N THR A 38 14.18 1.12 -1.42
CA THR A 38 14.25 -0.08 -0.58
C THR A 38 15.13 -1.16 -1.23
N PRO A 39 16.36 -1.40 -0.73
CA PRO A 39 17.34 -2.30 -1.38
C PRO A 39 16.89 -3.75 -1.50
N SER A 40 16.00 -4.21 -0.61
CA SER A 40 15.57 -5.60 -0.48
C SER A 40 14.09 -5.83 -0.83
N GLY A 41 13.48 -4.92 -1.59
CA GLY A 41 12.16 -5.14 -2.18
C GLY A 41 11.00 -4.39 -1.52
N ASN A 42 9.84 -4.58 -2.16
CA ASN A 42 8.53 -3.94 -2.04
C ASN A 42 7.96 -3.79 -0.60
N ASN A 43 8.65 -3.10 0.32
CA ASN A 43 8.25 -2.91 1.71
C ASN A 43 8.27 -1.44 2.17
N PHE A 44 7.75 -1.18 3.37
CA PHE A 44 7.54 0.18 3.90
C PHE A 44 8.39 0.52 5.12
N GLU A 45 9.50 -0.21 5.36
CA GLU A 45 10.36 0.02 6.53
C GLU A 45 10.78 1.48 6.74
N PRO A 46 11.12 2.26 5.70
CA PRO A 46 11.47 3.66 5.87
C PRO A 46 10.39 4.50 6.56
N LEU A 47 9.10 4.21 6.31
CA LEU A 47 8.00 4.94 6.94
C LEU A 47 7.90 4.68 8.45
N ASN A 48 8.20 3.45 8.87
CA ASN A 48 8.21 3.09 10.28
C ASN A 48 9.46 3.64 10.98
N ARG A 49 10.63 3.53 10.35
CA ARG A 49 11.91 4.03 10.90
C ARG A 49 11.92 5.54 11.11
N LEU A 50 11.25 6.29 10.23
CA LEU A 50 11.12 7.74 10.32
C LEU A 50 9.85 8.18 11.06
N GLU A 51 9.12 7.25 11.67
CA GLU A 51 7.87 7.50 12.42
C GLU A 51 6.76 8.21 11.62
N LEU A 52 6.86 8.23 10.28
CA LEU A 52 5.83 8.76 9.37
C LEU A 52 4.57 7.88 9.39
N LEU A 53 4.73 6.59 9.67
CA LEU A 53 3.63 5.65 9.89
C LEU A 53 4.02 4.60 10.96
N ALA A 54 3.89 4.98 12.22
CA ALA A 54 4.29 4.14 13.36
C ALA A 54 3.26 3.06 13.74
N ASP A 55 1.96 3.22 13.39
CA ASP A 55 0.95 2.20 13.69
C ASP A 55 1.12 1.00 12.76
N SER A 56 1.72 -0.06 13.31
CA SER A 56 2.04 -1.25 12.54
C SER A 56 0.83 -2.03 12.04
N LYS A 57 -0.37 -1.78 12.60
CA LYS A 57 -1.62 -2.41 12.15
C LYS A 57 -2.02 -1.97 10.75
N VAL A 58 -1.59 -0.78 10.32
CA VAL A 58 -1.90 -0.24 8.99
C VAL A 58 -1.29 -1.10 7.88
N TYR A 59 -0.19 -1.81 8.15
CA TYR A 59 0.44 -2.70 7.17
C TYR A 59 -0.29 -4.03 6.98
N GLY A 60 -1.23 -4.37 7.86
CA GLY A 60 -2.04 -5.59 7.77
C GLY A 60 -3.37 -5.33 7.07
N CYS A 61 -3.62 -5.95 5.91
CA CYS A 61 -4.94 -5.88 5.27
C CYS A 61 -5.91 -6.82 6.01
N PRO A 62 -7.03 -6.32 6.56
CA PRO A 62 -7.96 -7.15 7.32
C PRO A 62 -8.59 -8.34 6.57
N PHE A 63 -8.49 -8.36 5.23
CA PHE A 63 -8.92 -9.50 4.41
C PHE A 63 -7.88 -10.62 4.32
N ALA A 64 -6.61 -10.30 4.54
CA ALA A 64 -5.53 -11.26 4.42
C ALA A 64 -5.73 -12.42 5.41
N SER A 65 -5.44 -13.63 4.97
CA SER A 65 -5.47 -14.82 5.82
C SER A 65 -4.46 -14.74 6.97
N THR A 66 -3.37 -14.01 6.77
CA THR A 66 -2.34 -13.72 7.77
C THR A 66 -2.13 -12.20 7.82
N LEU A 67 -2.47 -11.59 8.95
CA LEU A 67 -2.27 -10.17 9.16
C LEU A 67 -0.79 -9.85 9.37
N ALA A 68 -0.28 -8.95 8.54
CA ALA A 68 1.02 -8.34 8.76
C ALA A 68 1.01 -7.47 10.02
N THR A 69 2.10 -7.52 10.77
CA THR A 69 2.31 -6.72 12.00
C THR A 69 3.51 -5.80 11.91
N THR A 70 4.15 -5.72 10.74
CA THR A 70 5.35 -4.91 10.51
C THR A 70 5.34 -4.34 9.09
N ALA A 71 5.99 -3.19 8.91
CA ALA A 71 6.16 -2.55 7.60
C ALA A 71 6.96 -3.39 6.59
N ARG A 72 7.89 -4.22 7.09
CA ARG A 72 8.75 -5.09 6.29
C ARG A 72 7.97 -6.26 5.67
N ASN A 73 7.06 -6.84 6.44
CA ASN A 73 6.25 -8.00 6.03
C ASN A 73 4.81 -7.60 5.74
N SER A 74 4.61 -6.41 5.17
CA SER A 74 3.30 -5.82 4.89
C SER A 74 2.43 -6.74 4.03
N ASN A 75 1.11 -6.68 4.20
CA ASN A 75 0.17 -7.28 3.25
C ASN A 75 -0.02 -6.41 1.99
N TYR A 76 0.75 -5.34 1.86
CA TYR A 76 0.78 -4.48 0.68
C TYR A 76 2.17 -4.55 0.03
N LEU A 77 2.20 -4.44 -1.29
CA LEU A 77 3.43 -4.37 -2.08
C LEU A 77 3.73 -2.91 -2.36
N TYR A 78 4.93 -2.46 -1.97
CA TYR A 78 5.44 -1.14 -2.35
C TYR A 78 6.03 -1.17 -3.77
N GLY A 79 5.58 -0.27 -4.64
CA GLY A 79 6.06 -0.11 -6.02
C GLY A 79 6.74 1.22 -6.32
N GLY A 80 6.81 2.13 -5.34
CA GLY A 80 7.29 3.50 -5.55
C GLY A 80 8.81 3.69 -5.47
N SER A 81 9.62 2.64 -5.32
CA SER A 81 11.04 2.77 -4.96
C SER A 81 11.82 3.62 -5.96
N GLY A 82 12.30 4.79 -5.52
CA GLY A 82 13.08 5.73 -6.34
C GLY A 82 12.27 6.51 -7.39
N ILE A 83 10.94 6.36 -7.39
CA ILE A 83 10.02 7.16 -8.22
C ILE A 83 9.92 8.57 -7.62
N ARG A 84 9.66 9.57 -8.46
CA ARG A 84 9.35 10.94 -8.02
C ARG A 84 7.85 11.15 -7.84
N ASP A 85 7.46 12.03 -6.94
CA ASP A 85 6.06 12.43 -6.74
C ASP A 85 5.52 13.36 -7.85
N ASP A 86 6.40 13.90 -8.69
CA ASP A 86 6.08 14.79 -9.82
C ASP A 86 6.15 14.11 -11.21
N ILE A 87 6.14 12.77 -11.28
CA ILE A 87 6.15 12.06 -12.56
C ILE A 87 4.91 12.39 -13.41
N THR A 88 5.08 12.43 -14.73
CA THR A 88 3.98 12.69 -15.68
C THR A 88 2.79 11.73 -15.52
N GLU A 89 3.08 10.45 -15.26
CA GLU A 89 2.08 9.37 -15.17
C GLU A 89 1.60 9.13 -13.73
N ALA A 90 1.49 10.20 -12.92
CA ALA A 90 1.20 10.08 -11.50
C ALA A 90 -0.16 9.43 -11.19
N ASN A 91 -1.13 9.56 -12.08
CA ASN A 91 -2.47 8.98 -11.97
C ASN A 91 -2.59 7.54 -12.50
N THR A 92 -1.52 6.97 -13.04
CA THR A 92 -1.51 5.57 -13.54
C THR A 92 -0.36 4.76 -12.95
N THR A 93 0.64 5.41 -12.35
CA THR A 93 1.74 4.76 -11.63
C THR A 93 1.34 4.42 -10.20
N THR A 94 1.38 3.13 -9.87
CA THR A 94 1.04 2.65 -8.52
C THR A 94 2.20 2.86 -7.54
N LEU A 95 1.91 3.44 -6.38
CA LEU A 95 2.84 3.52 -5.25
C LEU A 95 2.81 2.29 -4.37
N ALA A 96 1.61 1.77 -4.10
CA ALA A 96 1.42 0.56 -3.33
C ALA A 96 0.13 -0.15 -3.73
N MET A 97 0.10 -1.47 -3.59
CA MET A 97 -1.08 -2.28 -3.89
C MET A 97 -1.25 -3.41 -2.89
N ASP A 98 -2.45 -4.00 -2.85
CA ASP A 98 -2.68 -5.26 -2.15
C ASP A 98 -1.71 -6.34 -2.63
N GLN A 99 -1.15 -7.10 -1.68
CA GLN A 99 -0.41 -8.31 -2.02
C GLN A 99 -1.38 -9.41 -2.49
N SER A 100 -0.93 -10.21 -3.46
CA SER A 100 -1.66 -11.42 -3.89
C SER A 100 -1.91 -12.34 -2.69
N GLY A 101 -3.13 -12.86 -2.60
CA GLY A 101 -3.61 -13.68 -1.49
C GLY A 101 -4.35 -12.91 -0.39
N ASN A 102 -4.40 -11.56 -0.46
CA ASN A 102 -5.19 -10.79 0.49
C ASN A 102 -6.69 -11.08 0.37
N TYR A 103 -7.20 -11.30 -0.83
CA TYR A 103 -8.63 -11.59 -1.06
C TYR A 103 -8.84 -13.05 -1.47
N PRO A 104 -9.97 -13.66 -1.08
CA PRO A 104 -10.36 -14.99 -1.58
C PRO A 104 -10.32 -15.04 -3.10
N ASP A 105 -9.69 -16.09 -3.63
CA ASP A 105 -9.47 -16.35 -5.06
C ASP A 105 -8.83 -15.19 -5.84
N ASN A 106 -8.13 -14.28 -5.14
CA ASN A 106 -7.59 -13.04 -5.70
C ASN A 106 -8.64 -12.23 -6.47
N LEU A 107 -9.91 -12.24 -6.09
CA LEU A 107 -10.96 -11.62 -6.90
C LEU A 107 -10.98 -10.08 -6.87
N TRP A 108 -10.12 -9.47 -6.06
CA TRP A 108 -10.09 -8.03 -5.84
C TRP A 108 -8.70 -7.56 -5.45
N MET A 109 -8.34 -6.34 -5.84
CA MET A 109 -7.14 -5.64 -5.40
C MET A 109 -7.42 -4.14 -5.33
N HIS A 110 -6.76 -3.46 -4.42
CA HIS A 110 -6.67 -2.01 -4.36
C HIS A 110 -5.24 -1.56 -4.63
N ALA A 111 -5.11 -0.36 -5.18
CA ALA A 111 -3.84 0.31 -5.39
C ALA A 111 -3.99 1.79 -5.10
N ILE A 112 -2.96 2.37 -4.47
CA ILE A 112 -2.77 3.81 -4.35
C ILE A 112 -1.74 4.27 -5.38
N PHE A 113 -2.03 5.38 -6.04
CA PHE A 113 -1.20 5.96 -7.09
C PHE A 113 -0.37 7.13 -6.57
N VAL A 114 0.56 7.59 -7.42
CA VAL A 114 1.48 8.68 -7.07
C VAL A 114 0.76 9.99 -6.76
N ASP A 115 -0.33 10.30 -7.46
CA ASP A 115 -1.17 11.47 -7.16
C ASP A 115 -2.04 11.32 -5.88
N GLY A 116 -1.93 10.19 -5.18
CA GLY A 116 -2.61 9.90 -3.92
C GLY A 116 -4.03 9.35 -4.04
N HIS A 117 -4.58 9.16 -5.24
CA HIS A 117 -5.89 8.51 -5.37
C HIS A 117 -5.78 7.00 -5.15
N VAL A 118 -6.89 6.37 -4.72
CA VAL A 118 -6.96 4.92 -4.51
C VAL A 118 -8.09 4.35 -5.34
N GLU A 119 -7.79 3.28 -6.05
CA GLU A 119 -8.79 2.53 -6.82
C GLU A 119 -8.82 1.08 -6.38
N GLY A 120 -9.94 0.41 -6.66
CA GLY A 120 -10.08 -1.03 -6.51
C GLY A 120 -10.65 -1.65 -7.77
N SER A 121 -10.12 -2.80 -8.17
CA SER A 121 -10.67 -3.56 -9.30
C SER A 121 -10.54 -5.06 -9.09
N LYS A 122 -11.23 -5.81 -9.94
CA LYS A 122 -10.92 -7.23 -10.15
C LYS A 122 -9.59 -7.33 -10.93
N PRO A 123 -8.74 -8.33 -10.67
CA PRO A 123 -7.58 -8.61 -11.51
C PRO A 123 -7.99 -9.44 -12.72
N ASP A 124 -8.84 -8.88 -13.57
CA ASP A 124 -9.36 -9.53 -14.79
C ASP A 124 -8.49 -9.26 -16.04
N GLY A 125 -7.26 -8.78 -15.82
CA GLY A 125 -6.31 -8.43 -16.88
C GLY A 125 -6.64 -7.15 -17.64
N LYS A 126 -7.79 -6.51 -17.38
CA LYS A 126 -8.17 -5.25 -18.05
C LYS A 126 -7.46 -4.02 -17.47
N ARG A 127 -6.89 -4.16 -16.26
CA ARG A 127 -6.02 -3.17 -15.65
C ARG A 127 -4.69 -3.81 -15.31
N THR A 128 -3.61 -3.24 -15.85
CA THR A 128 -2.23 -3.57 -15.52
C THR A 128 -1.79 -2.67 -14.37
N TRP A 129 -1.57 -3.26 -13.20
CA TRP A 129 -1.08 -2.57 -12.01
C TRP A 129 0.41 -2.89 -11.89
N ASN A 130 1.27 -1.90 -12.17
CA ASN A 130 2.73 -2.03 -12.26
C ASN A 130 3.22 -3.42 -12.69
N SER A 131 3.09 -3.73 -13.98
CA SER A 131 3.83 -4.82 -14.60
C SER A 131 5.30 -4.40 -14.71
N ASN A 132 6.14 -4.89 -13.80
CA ASN A 132 7.55 -5.12 -14.13
C ASN A 132 7.64 -6.39 -14.99
#